data_AF-A0AB74NCX5-F1
#
_entry.id   AF-A0AB74NCX5-F1
#
_cell.length_a   1.000
_cell.length_b   1.000
_cell.length_c   1.000
_cell.angle_alpha   90.00
_cell.angle_beta   90.00
_cell.angle_gamma   90.00
#
_symmetry.space_group_name_H-M   'P 1'
#
loop_
_entity.id
_entity.type
_entity.pdbx_description
1 polymer ?
#
loop_
_entity_poly.entity_id
_entity_poly.type
_entity_poly.pdbx_seq_one_letter_code
_entity_poly.pdbx_strand_id
1 'polypeptide(L)'
;MTKIVKMSEKNEHGTLEQFYPETHAEAVKGLVSVTEEDKTTWSGKETTAGAEQKANAALNSAKDYVNAIGEGTVIFKGANLMGAGQAFKWDPDKVKLGVTLLFSRYDSTNNTPQDYYYHPVFLSRAQLLEVAGGGVLMQMPSTTYGERKYFYVSITGLSGHADNLKYNSWALRQITIM
;
A
#
# COMPACT_ATOMS: atom_id res chain seq x y z
N MET A 1 -71.00 -30.14 31.00
CA MET A 1 -72.11 -29.19 31.27
C MET A 1 -72.19 -28.21 30.12
N THR A 2 -73.13 -28.45 29.20
CA THR A 2 -73.27 -27.67 27.97
C THR A 2 -74.16 -26.45 28.26
N LYS A 3 -73.57 -25.25 28.30
CA LYS A 3 -74.29 -23.99 28.54
C LYS A 3 -74.94 -23.53 27.24
N ILE A 4 -76.25 -23.37 27.26
CA ILE A 4 -77.05 -22.76 26.19
C ILE A 4 -76.78 -21.25 26.23
N VAL A 5 -76.22 -20.70 25.15
CA VAL A 5 -76.04 -19.26 24.94
C VAL A 5 -77.32 -18.72 24.32
N LYS A 6 -77.95 -17.70 24.92
CA LYS A 6 -79.01 -16.91 24.29
C LYS A 6 -78.40 -15.62 23.75
N MET A 7 -78.50 -15.41 22.45
CA MET A 7 -78.11 -14.17 21.76
C MET A 7 -79.35 -13.28 21.52
N SER A 8 -79.12 -11.97 21.63
CA SER A 8 -79.93 -10.82 21.18
C SER A 8 -81.34 -10.62 21.77
N GLU A 9 -81.50 -9.56 22.55
CA GLU A 9 -82.80 -8.93 22.83
C GLU A 9 -83.13 -7.89 21.75
N LYS A 10 -84.40 -7.82 21.35
CA LYS A 10 -84.91 -6.81 20.40
C LYS A 10 -85.14 -5.49 21.13
N ASN A 11 -84.82 -4.37 20.48
CA ASN A 11 -85.22 -3.05 20.98
C ASN A 11 -86.73 -2.80 20.76
N GLU A 12 -87.25 -1.70 21.30
CA GLU A 12 -88.69 -1.33 21.25
C GLU A 12 -89.24 -1.12 19.83
N HIS A 13 -88.41 -1.19 18.78
CA HIS A 13 -88.82 -1.07 17.38
C HIS A 13 -88.63 -2.36 16.58
N GLY A 14 -88.36 -3.48 17.28
CA GLY A 14 -88.37 -4.82 16.69
C GLY A 14 -87.16 -5.18 15.84
N THR A 15 -86.13 -4.33 15.79
CA THR A 15 -84.85 -4.62 15.14
C THR A 15 -83.87 -5.27 16.13
N LEU A 16 -83.12 -6.26 15.64
CA LEU A 16 -82.05 -6.91 16.39
C LEU A 16 -80.82 -6.00 16.31
N GLU A 17 -80.40 -5.42 17.43
CA GLU A 17 -79.08 -4.79 17.49
C GLU A 17 -78.00 -5.86 17.52
N GLN A 18 -77.04 -5.74 16.61
CA GLN A 18 -75.89 -6.63 16.55
C GLN A 18 -74.96 -6.31 17.73
N PHE A 19 -74.98 -7.17 18.74
CA PHE A 19 -74.01 -7.11 19.83
C PHE A 19 -72.62 -7.47 19.29
N TYR A 20 -71.72 -6.49 19.24
CA TYR A 20 -70.30 -6.73 19.07
C TYR A 20 -69.72 -6.93 20.47
N PRO A 21 -69.40 -8.16 20.91
CA PRO A 21 -68.62 -8.32 22.11
C PRO A 21 -67.30 -7.58 21.88
N GLU A 22 -67.03 -6.56 22.68
CA GLU A 22 -65.72 -5.92 22.71
C GLU A 22 -64.72 -7.02 23.07
N THR A 23 -64.03 -7.55 22.05
CA THR A 23 -62.78 -8.25 22.26
C THR A 23 -61.81 -7.19 22.76
N HIS A 24 -61.83 -6.92 24.05
CA HIS A 24 -60.68 -6.33 24.73
C HIS A 24 -59.51 -7.27 24.48
N ALA A 25 -58.73 -6.92 23.46
CA ALA A 25 -57.44 -7.51 23.17
C ALA A 25 -56.46 -7.12 24.28
N GLU A 26 -56.68 -7.61 25.51
CA GLU A 26 -55.64 -7.66 26.53
C GLU A 26 -54.71 -8.85 26.25
N ALA A 27 -54.10 -8.85 25.07
CA ALA A 27 -53.09 -9.82 24.71
C ALA A 27 -51.87 -9.15 24.11
N VAL A 28 -51.43 -8.02 24.67
CA VAL A 28 -50.09 -7.51 24.36
C VAL A 28 -49.42 -6.82 25.56
N LYS A 29 -49.42 -7.49 26.72
CA LYS A 29 -48.60 -7.05 27.86
C LYS A 29 -47.18 -7.60 27.67
N GLY A 30 -46.30 -6.80 27.06
CA GLY A 30 -44.88 -7.13 26.91
C GLY A 30 -44.28 -7.00 25.51
N LEU A 31 -44.94 -6.35 24.54
CA LEU A 31 -44.23 -5.97 23.31
C LEU A 31 -43.11 -4.99 23.66
N VAL A 32 -41.86 -5.45 23.54
CA VAL A 32 -40.72 -4.55 23.41
C VAL A 32 -40.87 -3.89 22.04
N SER A 33 -41.38 -2.66 22.02
CA SER A 33 -41.52 -1.87 20.80
C SER A 33 -40.16 -1.31 20.40
N VAL A 34 -39.72 -1.61 19.18
CA VAL A 34 -38.59 -0.94 18.55
C VAL A 34 -39.05 0.38 17.95
N THR A 35 -38.27 1.44 18.15
CA THR A 35 -38.58 2.75 17.58
C THR A 35 -38.36 2.75 16.06
N GLU A 36 -38.98 3.68 15.33
CA GLU A 36 -38.68 3.84 13.89
C GLU A 36 -37.20 4.21 13.67
N GLU A 37 -36.60 4.94 14.61
CA GLU A 37 -35.17 5.27 14.63
C GLU A 37 -34.28 4.01 14.74
N ASP A 38 -34.68 3.03 15.57
CA ASP A 38 -33.98 1.74 15.68
C ASP A 38 -34.05 0.97 14.35
N LYS A 39 -35.21 0.93 13.70
CA LYS A 39 -35.39 0.25 12.41
C LYS A 39 -34.51 0.87 11.34
N THR A 40 -34.44 2.20 11.25
CA THR A 40 -33.53 2.90 10.34
C THR A 40 -32.07 2.59 10.68
N THR A 41 -31.71 2.62 11.96
CA THR A 41 -30.34 2.36 12.42
C THR A 41 -29.89 0.93 12.11
N TRP A 42 -30.75 -0.07 12.31
CA TRP A 42 -30.45 -1.47 12.03
C TRP A 42 -30.44 -1.78 10.54
N SER A 43 -31.37 -1.21 9.77
CA SER A 43 -31.40 -1.36 8.31
C SER A 43 -30.22 -0.66 7.62
N GLY A 44 -29.67 0.38 8.25
CA GLY A 44 -28.46 1.06 7.81
C GLY A 44 -27.14 0.43 8.30
N LYS A 45 -27.18 -0.71 9.00
CA LYS A 45 -25.95 -1.42 9.39
C LYS A 45 -25.24 -1.96 8.17
N GLU A 46 -23.92 -2.07 8.31
CA GLU A 46 -23.08 -2.70 7.30
C GLU A 46 -23.55 -4.13 7.00
N THR A 47 -23.49 -4.49 5.72
CA THR A 47 -23.79 -5.84 5.25
C THR A 47 -22.51 -6.65 5.15
N THR A 48 -22.61 -7.98 5.23
CA THR A 48 -21.44 -8.85 5.02
C THR A 48 -20.80 -8.63 3.64
N ALA A 49 -21.61 -8.42 2.61
CA ALA A 49 -21.15 -8.10 1.25
C ALA A 49 -20.42 -6.75 1.18
N GLY A 50 -20.93 -5.70 1.84
CA GLY A 50 -20.27 -4.40 1.90
C GLY A 50 -18.95 -4.42 2.67
N ALA A 51 -18.88 -5.18 3.76
CA ALA A 51 -17.65 -5.43 4.50
C ALA A 51 -16.61 -6.19 3.65
N GLU A 52 -17.03 -7.22 2.91
CA GLU A 52 -16.17 -7.99 2.01
C GLU A 52 -15.62 -7.10 0.88
N GLN A 53 -16.45 -6.25 0.27
CA GLN A 53 -16.00 -5.29 -0.75
C GLN A 53 -14.92 -4.35 -0.21
N LYS A 54 -15.09 -3.82 1.00
CA LYS A 54 -14.09 -2.97 1.67
C LYS A 54 -12.79 -3.72 1.96
N ALA A 55 -12.88 -4.97 2.41
CA ALA A 55 -11.73 -5.81 2.66
C ALA A 55 -10.95 -6.12 1.36
N ASN A 56 -11.68 -6.45 0.28
CA ASN A 56 -11.09 -6.70 -1.03
C ASN A 56 -10.42 -5.44 -1.61
N ALA A 57 -11.04 -4.28 -1.45
CA ALA A 57 -10.43 -3.01 -1.84
C ALA A 57 -9.12 -2.75 -1.08
N ALA A 58 -9.12 -2.94 0.24
CA ALA A 58 -7.92 -2.80 1.07
C ALA A 58 -6.82 -3.79 0.67
N LEU A 59 -7.17 -5.04 0.39
CA LEU A 59 -6.22 -6.06 -0.09
C LEU A 59 -5.60 -5.67 -1.43
N ASN A 60 -6.40 -5.17 -2.37
CA ASN A 60 -5.88 -4.74 -3.68
C ASN A 60 -4.99 -3.51 -3.54
N SER A 61 -5.38 -2.51 -2.74
CA SER A 61 -4.52 -1.36 -2.44
C SER A 61 -3.20 -1.77 -1.79
N ALA A 62 -3.20 -2.78 -0.91
CA ALA A 62 -1.98 -3.31 -0.32
C ALA A 62 -1.08 -4.01 -1.36
N LYS A 63 -1.66 -4.78 -2.29
CA LYS A 63 -0.91 -5.40 -3.40
C LYS A 63 -0.30 -4.33 -4.31
N ASP A 64 -1.07 -3.32 -4.68
CA ASP A 64 -0.62 -2.23 -5.54
C ASP A 64 0.53 -1.47 -4.88
N TYR A 65 0.43 -1.23 -3.57
CA TYR A 65 1.51 -0.60 -2.80
C TYR A 65 2.81 -1.41 -2.81
N VAL A 66 2.72 -2.73 -2.59
CA VAL A 66 3.90 -3.62 -2.62
C VAL A 66 4.50 -3.70 -4.03
N ASN A 67 3.67 -3.79 -5.07
CA ASN A 67 4.12 -3.80 -6.46
C ASN A 67 4.86 -2.49 -6.81
N ALA A 68 4.31 -1.34 -6.42
CA ALA A 68 4.93 -0.03 -6.66
C ALA A 68 6.30 0.09 -5.97
N ILE A 69 6.45 -0.43 -4.75
CA ILE A 69 7.74 -0.52 -4.07
C ILE A 69 8.72 -1.41 -4.84
N GLY A 70 8.25 -2.55 -5.33
CA GLY A 70 9.08 -3.51 -6.08
C GLY A 70 9.56 -3.00 -7.43
N GLU A 71 8.74 -2.20 -8.13
CA GLU A 71 9.13 -1.55 -9.39
C GLU A 71 10.21 -0.47 -9.17
N GLY A 72 10.12 0.24 -8.04
CA GLY A 72 11.02 1.31 -7.68
C GLY A 72 10.89 2.56 -8.56
N THR A 73 11.51 3.66 -8.12
CA THR A 73 11.56 4.92 -8.84
C THR A 73 12.96 5.19 -9.37
N VAL A 74 13.10 5.40 -10.68
CA VAL A 74 14.38 5.77 -11.30
C VAL A 74 14.69 7.24 -10.99
N ILE A 75 15.81 7.48 -10.31
CA ILE A 75 16.31 8.82 -9.96
C ILE A 75 17.29 9.35 -11.00
N PHE A 76 18.03 8.44 -11.64
CA PHE A 76 19.02 8.79 -12.64
C PHE A 76 19.06 7.72 -13.72
N LYS A 77 19.22 8.15 -14.97
CA LYS A 77 19.55 7.32 -16.12
C LYS A 77 20.50 8.08 -17.04
N GLY A 78 21.67 7.54 -17.34
CA GLY A 78 22.72 8.25 -18.09
C GLY A 78 24.07 7.58 -17.94
N ALA A 79 25.17 8.22 -18.31
CA ALA A 79 26.52 7.70 -18.06
C ALA A 79 27.24 8.63 -17.10
N ASN A 80 27.52 8.17 -15.89
CA ASN A 80 28.21 8.99 -14.90
C ASN A 80 29.37 8.22 -14.24
N LEU A 81 30.56 8.80 -14.27
CA LEU A 81 31.75 8.20 -13.65
C LEU A 81 31.74 8.29 -12.13
N MET A 82 30.92 9.19 -11.56
CA MET A 82 30.82 9.48 -10.14
C MET A 82 32.14 9.98 -9.55
N GLY A 83 32.78 10.92 -10.21
CA GLY A 83 33.93 11.68 -9.69
C GLY A 83 33.56 12.57 -8.50
N ALA A 84 34.56 13.24 -7.93
CA ALA A 84 34.37 14.16 -6.81
C ALA A 84 33.37 15.28 -7.17
N GLY A 85 32.49 15.61 -6.21
CA GLY A 85 31.45 16.65 -6.37
C GLY A 85 30.19 16.18 -7.10
N GLN A 86 30.19 15.01 -7.74
CA GLN A 86 28.99 14.45 -8.35
C GLN A 86 28.14 13.77 -7.28
N ALA A 87 26.86 14.13 -7.20
CA ALA A 87 25.95 13.59 -6.20
C ALA A 87 24.51 13.52 -6.72
N PHE A 88 23.78 12.54 -6.20
CA PHE A 88 22.35 12.37 -6.39
C PHE A 88 21.69 12.31 -5.02
N LYS A 89 20.58 13.02 -4.87
CA LYS A 89 19.80 13.07 -3.63
C LYS A 89 18.42 12.50 -3.89
N TRP A 90 17.83 11.93 -2.85
CA TRP A 90 16.46 11.46 -2.85
C TRP A 90 15.83 11.63 -1.49
N ASP A 91 14.51 11.50 -1.47
CA ASP A 91 13.70 11.54 -0.27
C ASP A 91 13.87 10.22 0.51
N PRO A 92 14.36 10.24 1.77
CA PRO A 92 14.54 9.03 2.57
C PRO A 92 13.23 8.29 2.84
N ASP A 93 12.09 8.98 2.83
CA ASP A 93 10.80 8.34 3.05
C ASP A 93 10.36 7.51 1.85
N LYS A 94 10.96 7.72 0.67
CA LYS A 94 10.71 6.93 -0.53
C LYS A 94 11.60 5.70 -0.67
N VAL A 95 12.56 5.50 0.25
CA VAL A 95 13.44 4.32 0.28
C VAL A 95 12.87 3.31 1.27
N LYS A 96 12.02 2.39 0.80
CA LYS A 96 11.38 1.36 1.63
C LYS A 96 12.22 0.09 1.72
N LEU A 97 12.74 -0.39 0.61
CA LEU A 97 13.59 -1.59 0.52
C LEU A 97 15.07 -1.26 0.42
N GLY A 98 15.44 -0.24 -0.37
CA GLY A 98 16.83 0.10 -0.60
C GLY A 98 17.07 0.81 -1.93
N VAL A 99 18.30 0.73 -2.41
CA VAL A 99 18.73 1.38 -3.65
C VAL A 99 19.43 0.38 -4.53
N THR A 100 19.04 0.35 -5.81
CA THR A 100 19.73 -0.41 -6.85
C THR A 100 20.54 0.55 -7.70
N LEU A 101 21.82 0.21 -7.88
CA LEU A 101 22.74 0.89 -8.77
C LEU A 101 23.05 -0.04 -9.93
N LEU A 102 22.88 0.44 -11.16
CA LEU A 102 23.25 -0.32 -12.35
C LEU A 102 24.49 0.31 -12.97
N PHE A 103 25.54 -0.47 -13.15
CA PHE A 103 26.75 -0.06 -13.84
C PHE A 103 26.89 -0.76 -15.19
N SER A 104 27.64 -0.18 -16.11
CA SER A 104 28.12 -0.86 -17.33
C SER A 104 29.54 -0.40 -17.66
N ARG A 105 30.18 -1.05 -18.63
CA ARG A 105 31.49 -0.63 -19.10
C ARG A 105 31.45 0.79 -19.68
N TYR A 106 32.60 1.45 -19.64
CA TYR A 106 32.77 2.79 -20.14
C TYR A 106 34.12 2.93 -20.83
N ASP A 107 34.12 3.50 -22.03
CA ASP A 107 35.33 3.88 -22.73
C ASP A 107 35.65 5.33 -22.38
N SER A 108 36.64 5.50 -21.49
CA SER A 108 37.07 6.82 -21.04
C SER A 108 37.86 7.60 -22.07
N THR A 109 38.47 6.92 -23.04
CA THR A 109 39.25 7.58 -24.10
C THR A 109 38.32 8.30 -25.07
N ASN A 110 37.22 7.64 -25.43
CA ASN A 110 36.20 8.19 -26.34
C ASN A 110 34.98 8.76 -25.60
N ASN A 111 35.05 8.87 -24.27
CA ASN A 111 33.98 9.39 -23.41
C ASN A 111 32.60 8.75 -23.68
N THR A 112 32.58 7.43 -23.94
CA THR A 112 31.41 6.73 -24.47
C THR A 112 30.99 5.57 -23.55
N PRO A 113 29.72 5.51 -23.10
CA PRO A 113 29.21 4.35 -22.38
C PRO A 113 29.14 3.14 -23.30
N GLN A 114 29.55 2.01 -22.75
CA GLN A 114 29.49 0.74 -23.43
C GLN A 114 28.30 -0.02 -22.82
N ASP A 115 27.26 -0.26 -23.61
CA ASP A 115 26.00 -0.87 -23.17
C ASP A 115 26.11 -2.41 -23.08
N TYR A 116 27.22 -2.90 -22.52
CA TYR A 116 27.48 -4.32 -22.27
C TYR A 116 28.21 -4.52 -20.93
N TYR A 117 28.21 -5.77 -20.44
CA TYR A 117 28.67 -6.16 -19.10
C TYR A 117 28.01 -5.31 -18.00
N TYR A 118 26.68 -5.39 -17.91
CA TYR A 118 25.95 -4.73 -16.83
C TYR A 118 26.27 -5.36 -15.47
N HIS A 119 26.45 -4.53 -14.45
CA HIS A 119 26.69 -4.95 -13.09
C HIS A 119 25.68 -4.27 -12.15
N PRO A 120 24.61 -4.97 -11.73
CA PRO A 120 23.67 -4.47 -10.74
C PRO A 120 24.23 -4.65 -9.33
N VAL A 121 24.05 -3.63 -8.49
CA VAL A 121 24.37 -3.64 -7.07
C VAL A 121 23.13 -3.22 -6.30
N PHE A 122 22.71 -4.03 -5.34
CA PHE A 122 21.63 -3.68 -4.42
C PHE A 122 22.20 -3.35 -3.04
N LEU A 123 21.79 -2.20 -2.50
CA LEU A 123 22.08 -1.76 -1.14
C LEU A 123 20.77 -1.70 -0.38
N SER A 124 20.61 -2.60 0.60
CA SER A 124 19.41 -2.63 1.43
C SER A 124 19.29 -1.37 2.28
N ARG A 125 18.07 -1.01 2.65
CA ARG A 125 17.79 0.09 3.58
C ARG A 125 18.58 -0.04 4.88
N ALA A 126 18.73 -1.25 5.40
CA ALA A 126 19.51 -1.51 6.61
C ALA A 126 20.99 -1.13 6.42
N GLN A 127 21.60 -1.55 5.31
CA GLN A 127 22.99 -1.19 5.00
C GLN A 127 23.16 0.32 4.76
N LEU A 128 22.18 0.98 4.13
CA LEU A 128 22.21 2.43 3.92
C LEU A 128 22.18 3.21 5.25
N LEU A 129 21.47 2.69 6.24
CA LEU A 129 21.42 3.26 7.60
C LEU A 129 22.67 2.94 8.42
N GLU A 130 23.28 1.78 8.20
CA GLU A 130 24.53 1.38 8.86
C GLU A 130 25.72 2.18 8.34
N VAL A 131 25.86 2.27 7.01
CA VAL A 131 26.93 3.03 6.36
C VAL A 131 26.75 4.53 6.59
N ALA A 132 25.51 5.05 6.55
CA ALA A 132 25.15 6.42 6.90
C ALA A 132 26.00 7.53 6.23
N GLY A 133 26.33 7.37 4.94
CA GLY A 133 27.20 8.30 4.21
C GLY A 133 28.68 8.00 4.34
N GLY A 134 29.05 6.89 4.98
CA GLY A 134 30.37 6.30 4.95
C GLY A 134 30.79 5.88 3.54
N GLY A 135 32.10 5.75 3.37
CA GLY A 135 32.71 5.34 2.11
C GLY A 135 32.53 3.85 1.85
N VAL A 136 31.98 3.50 0.70
CA VAL A 136 31.77 2.13 0.23
C VAL A 136 32.60 1.91 -1.02
N LEU A 137 33.39 0.84 -0.99
CA LEU A 137 34.15 0.38 -2.13
C LEU A 137 33.43 -0.80 -2.79
N MET A 138 33.01 -0.62 -4.03
CA MET A 138 32.38 -1.64 -4.86
C MET A 138 33.39 -2.17 -5.87
N GLN A 139 33.70 -3.46 -5.78
CA GLN A 139 34.55 -4.11 -6.77
C GLN A 139 33.77 -4.31 -8.07
N MET A 140 34.34 -3.88 -9.18
CA MET A 140 33.75 -4.09 -10.49
C MET A 140 34.29 -5.38 -11.10
N PRO A 141 33.48 -6.14 -11.85
CA PRO A 141 33.96 -7.30 -12.57
C PRO A 141 35.12 -6.91 -13.51
N SER A 142 36.26 -7.58 -13.39
CA SER A 142 37.41 -7.31 -14.25
C SER A 142 38.25 -8.56 -14.46
N THR A 143 38.93 -8.64 -15.59
CA THR A 143 39.92 -9.68 -15.90
C THR A 143 41.23 -9.47 -15.14
N THR A 144 41.45 -8.27 -14.60
CA THR A 144 42.60 -7.92 -13.74
C THR A 144 42.10 -7.41 -12.39
N TYR A 145 42.80 -7.74 -11.31
CA TYR A 145 42.46 -7.19 -9.99
C TYR A 145 42.56 -5.66 -9.99
N GLY A 146 41.49 -4.98 -9.53
CA GLY A 146 41.57 -3.57 -9.11
C GLY A 146 40.56 -2.60 -9.70
N GLU A 147 39.72 -3.01 -10.66
CA GLU A 147 38.62 -2.14 -11.09
C GLU A 147 37.58 -2.02 -9.98
N ARG A 148 37.30 -0.79 -9.57
CA ARG A 148 36.45 -0.49 -8.43
C ARG A 148 35.78 0.84 -8.60
N LYS A 149 34.71 1.04 -7.85
CA LYS A 149 34.12 2.35 -7.63
C LYS A 149 34.01 2.64 -6.15
N TYR A 150 34.26 3.89 -5.79
CA TYR A 150 34.15 4.37 -4.43
C TYR A 150 33.05 5.41 -4.32
N PHE A 151 32.16 5.24 -3.36
CA PHE A 151 30.99 6.10 -3.17
C PHE A 151 30.79 6.41 -1.71
N TYR A 152 30.08 7.51 -1.44
CA TYR A 152 29.45 7.73 -0.15
C TYR A 152 27.96 7.55 -0.34
N VAL A 153 27.34 6.68 0.45
CA VAL A 153 25.94 6.32 0.25
C VAL A 153 25.19 6.30 1.58
N SER A 154 23.97 6.81 1.57
CA SER A 154 23.10 6.91 2.74
C SER A 154 21.63 6.78 2.33
N ILE A 155 20.74 6.83 3.30
CA ILE A 155 19.29 6.89 3.05
C ILE A 155 18.86 8.17 2.30
N THR A 156 19.71 9.20 2.21
CA THR A 156 19.38 10.49 1.58
C THR A 156 20.07 10.72 0.24
N GLY A 157 21.05 9.90 -0.13
CA GLY A 157 21.75 10.09 -1.40
C GLY A 157 22.97 9.22 -1.63
N LEU A 158 23.58 9.46 -2.79
CA LEU A 158 24.81 8.87 -3.27
C LEU A 158 25.73 10.00 -3.76
N SER A 159 26.99 10.01 -3.35
CA SER A 159 28.00 10.89 -3.91
C SER A 159 29.26 10.15 -4.35
N GLY A 160 29.94 10.74 -5.32
CA GLY A 160 31.13 10.22 -5.95
C GLY A 160 32.42 10.60 -5.24
N HIS A 161 33.53 10.03 -5.69
CA HIS A 161 34.86 10.24 -5.13
C HIS A 161 35.90 10.47 -6.23
N ALA A 162 36.96 11.22 -5.92
CA ALA A 162 37.99 11.59 -6.88
C ALA A 162 38.68 10.39 -7.52
N ASP A 163 38.86 9.29 -6.78
CA ASP A 163 39.50 8.08 -7.31
C ASP A 163 38.72 7.41 -8.44
N ASN A 164 37.42 7.69 -8.59
CA ASN A 164 36.64 7.14 -9.70
C ASN A 164 37.09 7.67 -11.07
N LEU A 165 37.86 8.77 -11.11
CA LEU A 165 38.52 9.25 -12.33
C LEU A 165 39.72 8.38 -12.72
N LYS A 166 40.36 7.72 -11.75
CA LYS A 166 41.43 6.74 -11.97
C LYS A 166 40.84 5.37 -12.37
N TYR A 167 39.65 5.05 -11.87
CA TYR A 167 38.90 3.82 -12.17
C TYR A 167 37.68 4.12 -13.06
N ASN A 168 37.96 4.60 -14.26
CA ASN A 168 36.96 5.17 -15.17
C ASN A 168 36.41 4.19 -16.22
N SER A 169 36.79 2.91 -16.18
CA SER A 169 36.31 1.88 -17.12
C SER A 169 34.87 1.40 -16.90
N TRP A 170 34.19 1.99 -15.92
CA TRP A 170 32.80 1.72 -15.56
C TRP A 170 32.05 3.03 -15.34
N ALA A 171 30.79 3.08 -15.76
CA ALA A 171 29.91 4.21 -15.52
C ALA A 171 28.63 3.73 -14.81
N LEU A 172 28.15 4.55 -13.88
CA LEU A 172 26.81 4.43 -13.33
C LEU A 172 25.83 4.73 -14.46
N ARG A 173 24.93 3.77 -14.70
CA ARG A 173 23.90 3.80 -15.74
C ARG A 173 22.55 4.18 -15.21
N GLN A 174 22.20 3.67 -14.03
CA GLN A 174 20.91 3.93 -13.43
C GLN A 174 21.00 3.91 -11.90
N ILE A 175 20.19 4.76 -11.27
CA ILE A 175 19.86 4.69 -9.83
C ILE A 175 18.36 4.48 -9.72
N THR A 176 17.96 3.42 -9.01
CA THR A 176 16.56 3.17 -8.67
C THR A 176 16.44 3.09 -7.15
N ILE A 177 15.51 3.87 -6.59
CA ILE A 177 15.12 3.72 -5.18
C ILE A 177 13.87 2.84 -5.08
N MET A 178 13.84 1.99 -4.06
CA MET A 178 12.73 1.07 -3.76
C MET A 178 12.35 1.24 -2.30
#